data_AF-A0A5C7IRF7-F1
#
_entry.id   AF-A0A5C7IRF7-F1
#
_cell.length_a   1.000
_cell.length_b   1.000
_cell.length_c   1.000
_cell.angle_alpha   90.00
_cell.angle_beta   90.00
_cell.angle_gamma   90.00
#
_symmetry.space_group_name_H-M   'P 1'
#
loop_
_entity.id
_entity.type
_entity.pdbx_description
1 polymer ?
#
loop_
_entity_poly.entity_id
_entity_poly.type
_entity_poly.pdbx_seq_one_letter_code
_entity_poly.pdbx_strand_id
1 'polypeptide(L)'
;MKMKVEHAYRRSIETVVHWIHNEVNTNKTQVFFRTFAPVHFRGGDWRTGGIKLSLRNCQSWPGSSLVPPETWDQLKLVTHQLVTDVLSNHMNTTWKFSILNVTYMTAQRKDGHSSLYYLGPIESPAPLHRQDCSHWCLPRVPDSWNKLLYALFLKRKTTTYGLNSSTQRAQI
;
A
#
# COMPACT_ATOMS: atom_id res chain seq x y z
N MET A 1 13.82 -6.63 25.56
CA MET A 1 13.70 -7.68 24.53
C MET A 1 13.63 -6.99 23.17
N LYS A 2 14.55 -7.25 22.23
CA LYS A 2 14.51 -6.66 20.87
C LYS A 2 13.84 -7.66 19.91
N MET A 3 12.68 -7.30 19.35
CA MET A 3 11.96 -8.10 18.35
C MET A 3 12.39 -7.68 16.94
N LYS A 4 12.55 -8.64 16.01
CA LYS A 4 12.80 -8.32 14.59
C LYS A 4 11.55 -7.67 13.99
N VAL A 5 11.75 -6.73 13.05
CA VAL A 5 10.67 -5.99 12.38
C VAL A 5 9.66 -6.93 11.72
N GLU A 6 10.13 -8.00 11.07
CA GLU A 6 9.28 -9.00 10.44
C GLU A 6 8.35 -9.69 11.46
N HIS A 7 8.89 -10.15 12.61
CA HIS A 7 8.06 -10.79 13.64
C HIS A 7 7.04 -9.82 14.24
N ALA A 8 7.44 -8.57 14.46
CA ALA A 8 6.53 -7.53 14.96
C ALA A 8 5.39 -7.27 13.95
N TYR A 9 5.72 -7.21 12.66
CA TYR A 9 4.74 -7.03 11.59
C TYR A 9 3.85 -8.27 11.43
N ARG A 10 4.39 -9.48 11.53
CA ARG A 10 3.60 -10.72 11.51
C ARG A 10 2.53 -10.71 12.59
N ARG A 11 2.98 -10.48 13.82
CA ARG A 11 2.11 -10.46 14.99
C ARG A 11 1.03 -9.38 14.89
N SER A 12 1.35 -8.21 14.33
CA SER A 12 0.36 -7.14 14.16
C SER A 12 -0.71 -7.52 13.14
N ILE A 13 -0.33 -8.11 12.00
CA ILE A 13 -1.28 -8.58 10.99
C ILE A 13 -2.15 -9.73 11.52
N GLU A 14 -1.56 -10.72 12.20
CA GLU A 14 -2.30 -11.82 12.83
C GLU A 14 -3.33 -11.30 13.84
N THR A 15 -2.95 -10.32 14.66
CA THR A 15 -3.86 -9.70 15.64
C THR A 15 -5.04 -9.02 14.96
N VAL A 16 -4.79 -8.24 13.90
CA VAL A 16 -5.85 -7.56 13.15
C VAL A 16 -6.74 -8.55 12.42
N VAL A 17 -6.19 -9.58 11.78
CA VAL A 17 -6.97 -10.62 11.10
C VAL A 17 -7.84 -11.39 12.08
N HIS A 18 -7.32 -11.73 13.27
CA HIS A 18 -8.10 -12.39 14.32
C HIS A 18 -9.24 -11.51 14.83
N TRP A 19 -8.99 -10.22 15.07
CA TRP A 19 -10.04 -9.27 15.45
C TRP A 19 -11.11 -9.14 14.37
N ILE A 20 -10.69 -9.01 13.11
CA ILE A 20 -11.62 -8.94 11.97
C ILE A 20 -12.50 -10.18 11.94
N HIS A 21 -11.91 -11.37 12.10
CA HIS A 21 -12.65 -12.64 12.12
C HIS A 21 -13.74 -12.68 13.20
N ASN A 22 -13.46 -12.16 14.40
CA ASN A 22 -14.37 -12.27 15.53
C ASN A 22 -15.44 -11.17 15.55
N GLU A 23 -15.10 -9.96 15.12
CA GLU A 23 -15.93 -8.77 15.35
C GLU A 23 -16.62 -8.24 14.07
N VAL A 24 -16.13 -8.57 12.88
CA VAL A 24 -16.63 -7.95 11.63
C VAL A 24 -17.64 -8.84 10.93
N ASN A 25 -18.87 -8.35 10.75
CA ASN A 25 -19.86 -9.04 9.92
C ASN A 25 -19.52 -8.92 8.42
N THR A 26 -18.88 -9.92 7.85
CA THR A 26 -18.48 -9.93 6.43
C THR A 26 -19.61 -10.09 5.43
N ASN A 27 -20.84 -10.43 5.86
CA ASN A 27 -22.00 -10.37 4.97
C ASN A 27 -22.39 -8.93 4.63
N LYS A 28 -22.09 -7.97 5.53
CA LYS A 28 -22.39 -6.55 5.35
C LYS A 28 -21.16 -5.72 5.02
N THR A 29 -19.98 -6.18 5.42
CA THR A 29 -18.73 -5.41 5.33
C THR A 29 -17.76 -6.01 4.31
N GLN A 30 -17.14 -5.14 3.51
CA GLN A 30 -16.01 -5.50 2.64
C GLN A 30 -14.71 -5.02 3.26
N VAL A 31 -13.73 -5.92 3.37
CA VAL A 31 -12.43 -5.62 3.96
C VAL A 31 -11.37 -5.62 2.86
N PHE A 32 -10.60 -4.52 2.80
CA PHE A 32 -9.52 -4.33 1.85
C PHE A 32 -8.20 -4.15 2.58
N PHE A 33 -7.17 -4.87 2.14
CA PHE A 33 -5.82 -4.67 2.62
C PHE A 33 -5.00 -3.96 1.54
N ARG A 34 -4.59 -2.71 1.79
CA ARG A 34 -3.70 -1.97 0.89
C ARG A 34 -2.25 -2.35 1.16
N THR A 35 -1.54 -2.75 0.12
CA THR A 35 -0.12 -3.07 0.23
C THR A 35 0.74 -1.83 0.44
N PHE A 36 2.02 -2.04 0.76
CA PHE A 36 2.98 -0.99 1.06
C PHE A 36 3.13 0.05 -0.07
N ALA A 37 3.16 1.34 0.30
CA ALA A 37 3.50 2.44 -0.60
C ALA A 37 4.98 2.86 -0.38
N PRO A 38 5.87 2.68 -1.36
CA PRO A 38 7.30 2.95 -1.20
C PRO A 38 7.63 4.42 -1.02
N VAL A 39 8.72 4.65 -0.28
CA VAL A 39 9.38 5.95 -0.11
C VAL A 39 10.62 6.04 -1.00
N HIS A 40 10.98 7.25 -1.45
CA HIS A 40 12.05 7.43 -2.43
C HIS A 40 13.14 8.40 -1.96
N PHE A 41 14.02 7.94 -1.06
CA PHE A 41 15.18 8.69 -0.58
C PHE A 41 16.45 8.40 -1.42
N ARG A 42 17.37 9.38 -1.47
CA ARG A 42 18.69 9.26 -2.13
C ARG A 42 19.79 9.42 -1.07
N GLY A 43 20.79 8.55 -1.10
CA GLY A 43 22.00 8.66 -0.28
C GLY A 43 21.85 8.17 1.16
N GLY A 44 20.77 7.49 1.48
CA GLY A 44 20.41 7.05 2.83
C GLY A 44 18.90 7.06 3.04
N ASP A 45 18.46 6.54 4.17
CA ASP A 45 17.08 6.67 4.63
C ASP A 45 16.85 7.99 5.39
N TRP A 46 15.65 8.16 5.95
CA TRP A 46 15.28 9.36 6.72
C TRP A 46 16.09 9.54 8.01
N ARG A 47 16.77 8.49 8.52
CA ARG A 47 17.54 8.51 9.78
C ARG A 47 19.04 8.74 9.56
N THR A 48 19.54 8.34 8.40
CA THR A 48 20.97 8.37 8.07
C THR A 48 21.40 9.63 7.32
N GLY A 49 20.51 10.63 7.22
CA GLY A 49 20.85 11.90 6.60
C GLY A 49 20.99 11.80 5.09
N GLY A 50 20.15 11.01 4.42
CA GLY A 50 20.09 10.97 2.96
C GLY A 50 19.85 12.37 2.37
N ILE A 51 20.93 13.05 1.98
CA ILE A 51 20.91 14.39 1.38
C ILE A 51 21.08 14.28 -0.14
N LYS A 52 20.19 15.01 -0.81
CA LYS A 52 19.85 14.89 -2.22
C LYS A 52 20.73 15.77 -3.11
N LEU A 53 21.63 15.14 -3.87
CA LEU A 53 22.45 15.79 -4.91
C LEU A 53 21.70 16.08 -6.22
N SER A 54 20.40 16.39 -6.21
CA SER A 54 19.73 16.92 -7.41
C SER A 54 18.50 17.74 -7.06
N LEU A 55 18.49 18.96 -7.59
CA LEU A 55 17.71 20.15 -7.24
C LEU A 55 16.18 20.06 -7.35
N ARG A 56 15.56 18.88 -7.53
CA ARG A 56 14.10 18.87 -7.70
C ARG A 56 13.37 17.55 -7.51
N ASN A 57 14.07 16.41 -7.47
CA ASN A 57 13.40 15.15 -7.75
C ASN A 57 13.61 14.13 -6.62
N CYS A 58 12.52 13.55 -6.10
CA CYS A 58 12.56 12.23 -5.44
C CYS A 58 12.92 11.11 -6.46
N GLN A 59 13.81 11.38 -7.41
CA GLN A 59 14.29 10.44 -8.42
C GLN A 59 15.42 9.60 -7.83
N SER A 60 15.19 8.30 -7.72
CA SER A 60 16.25 7.30 -7.77
C SER A 60 16.66 7.04 -9.22
N TRP A 61 17.98 6.99 -9.48
CA TRP A 61 18.59 6.67 -10.78
C TRP A 61 18.14 5.29 -11.29
N PRO A 62 18.09 5.01 -12.61
CA PRO A 62 17.93 3.65 -13.13
C PRO A 62 19.11 2.77 -12.68
N GLY A 63 18.95 2.06 -11.56
CA GLY A 63 20.01 1.27 -10.92
C GLY A 63 20.44 1.74 -9.52
N SER A 64 19.86 2.82 -8.96
CA SER A 64 20.16 3.26 -7.59
C SER A 64 18.90 3.34 -6.71
N SER A 65 18.22 2.21 -6.51
CA SER A 65 17.53 2.06 -5.23
C SER A 65 18.61 2.11 -4.15
N LEU A 66 18.77 3.24 -3.47
CA LEU A 66 19.77 3.43 -2.39
C LEU A 66 19.31 2.79 -1.08
N VAL A 67 18.49 1.77 -1.23
CA VAL A 67 18.18 0.84 -0.19
C VAL A 67 18.69 -0.47 -0.73
N PRO A 68 19.54 -1.18 0.03
CA PRO A 68 19.93 -2.52 -0.33
C PRO A 68 18.70 -3.26 -0.88
N PRO A 69 18.79 -3.87 -2.07
CA PRO A 69 17.72 -4.75 -2.60
C PRO A 69 17.25 -5.74 -1.52
N GLU A 70 18.18 -6.09 -0.63
CA GLU A 70 18.03 -6.93 0.55
C GLU A 70 17.12 -6.38 1.65
N THR A 71 16.70 -5.10 1.71
CA THR A 71 15.84 -4.61 2.82
C THR A 71 14.43 -4.23 2.38
N TRP A 72 14.25 -3.48 1.28
CA TRP A 72 12.89 -3.10 0.84
C TRP A 72 12.24 -4.10 -0.09
N ASP A 73 12.96 -4.77 -0.98
CA ASP A 73 12.33 -5.81 -1.80
C ASP A 73 12.04 -7.03 -0.92
N GLN A 74 12.87 -7.31 0.10
CA GLN A 74 12.49 -8.18 1.20
C GLN A 74 11.26 -7.67 1.94
N LEU A 75 11.17 -6.41 2.38
CA LEU A 75 9.97 -5.94 3.09
C LEU A 75 8.71 -5.97 2.21
N LYS A 76 8.79 -5.71 0.90
CA LYS A 76 7.66 -5.82 -0.03
C LYS A 76 7.20 -7.27 -0.20
N LEU A 77 8.15 -8.18 -0.43
CA LEU A 77 7.86 -9.61 -0.58
C LEU A 77 7.37 -10.19 0.74
N VAL A 78 8.05 -9.90 1.84
CA VAL A 78 7.69 -10.32 3.19
C VAL A 78 6.32 -9.76 3.57
N THR A 79 6.01 -8.48 3.36
CA THR A 79 4.69 -7.94 3.75
C THR A 79 3.55 -8.51 2.90
N HIS A 80 3.74 -8.69 1.59
CA HIS A 80 2.72 -9.30 0.75
C HIS A 80 2.56 -10.79 1.03
N GLN A 81 3.66 -11.53 1.10
CA GLN A 81 3.67 -12.97 1.38
C GLN A 81 3.12 -13.23 2.77
N LEU A 82 3.57 -12.51 3.80
CA LEU A 82 3.08 -12.66 5.17
C LEU A 82 1.61 -12.34 5.29
N VAL A 83 1.11 -11.29 4.63
CA VAL A 83 -0.33 -11.02 4.61
C VAL A 83 -1.06 -12.16 3.91
N THR A 84 -0.54 -12.64 2.78
CA THR A 84 -1.15 -13.77 2.05
C THR A 84 -1.13 -15.07 2.87
N ASP A 85 -0.04 -15.35 3.58
CA ASP A 85 0.19 -16.52 4.43
C ASP A 85 -0.70 -16.48 5.68
N VAL A 86 -0.77 -15.33 6.36
CA VAL A 86 -1.66 -15.16 7.49
C VAL A 86 -3.09 -15.33 7.00
N LEU A 87 -3.48 -14.66 5.92
CA LEU A 87 -4.83 -14.82 5.38
C LEU A 87 -5.11 -16.28 5.00
N SER A 88 -4.21 -16.97 4.31
CA SER A 88 -4.39 -18.36 3.85
C SER A 88 -4.45 -19.37 4.99
N ASN A 89 -3.66 -19.19 6.06
CA ASN A 89 -3.76 -20.02 7.26
C ASN A 89 -5.10 -19.85 8.00
N HIS A 90 -5.79 -18.73 7.75
CA HIS A 90 -7.15 -18.48 8.23
C HIS A 90 -8.23 -18.74 7.15
N MET A 91 -7.87 -19.21 5.94
CA MET A 91 -8.78 -19.42 4.78
C MET A 91 -9.62 -20.71 4.81
N ASN A 92 -9.56 -21.52 5.87
CA ASN A 92 -10.62 -22.52 6.11
C ASN A 92 -11.99 -21.87 6.46
N THR A 93 -12.08 -20.54 6.39
CA THR A 93 -13.28 -19.75 6.65
C THR A 93 -13.76 -19.05 5.37
N THR A 94 -15.07 -18.81 5.27
CA THR A 94 -15.82 -18.23 4.13
C THR A 94 -15.45 -16.76 3.77
N TRP A 95 -14.29 -16.27 4.21
CA TRP A 95 -13.94 -14.85 4.24
C TRP A 95 -13.13 -14.46 3.01
N LYS A 96 -13.69 -13.56 2.20
CA LYS A 96 -13.03 -13.00 1.00
C LYS A 96 -12.40 -11.65 1.33
N PHE A 97 -11.15 -11.66 1.79
CA PHE A 97 -10.33 -10.45 1.83
C PHE A 97 -9.92 -10.04 0.42
N SER A 98 -9.92 -8.73 0.15
CA SER A 98 -9.42 -8.20 -1.12
C SER A 98 -8.10 -7.46 -0.90
N ILE A 99 -7.05 -7.88 -1.59
CA ILE A 99 -5.75 -7.20 -1.56
C ILE A 99 -5.75 -6.10 -2.61
N LEU A 100 -5.55 -4.86 -2.17
CA LEU A 100 -5.30 -3.70 -3.03
C LEU A 100 -3.78 -3.57 -3.22
N ASN A 101 -3.25 -4.28 -4.22
CA ASN A 101 -1.82 -4.29 -4.53
C ASN A 101 -1.41 -3.03 -5.31
N VAL A 102 -0.87 -2.05 -4.59
CA VAL A 102 -0.42 -0.76 -5.14
C VAL A 102 1.10 -0.64 -5.17
N THR A 103 1.83 -1.61 -4.61
CA THR A 103 3.26 -1.49 -4.33
C THR A 103 4.08 -1.22 -5.59
N TYR A 104 3.92 -2.06 -6.61
CA TYR A 104 4.72 -1.98 -7.83
C TYR A 104 4.41 -0.72 -8.63
N MET A 105 3.12 -0.44 -8.88
CA MET A 105 2.72 0.77 -9.62
C MET A 105 3.16 2.05 -8.91
N THR A 106 3.13 2.07 -7.57
CA THR A 106 3.54 3.22 -6.77
C THR A 106 5.06 3.42 -6.79
N ALA A 107 5.84 2.33 -6.84
CA ALA A 107 7.30 2.38 -6.95
C ALA A 107 7.77 3.10 -8.24
N GLN A 108 6.96 3.08 -9.29
CA GLN A 108 7.27 3.78 -10.54
C GLN A 108 6.99 5.29 -10.47
N ARG A 109 6.21 5.75 -9.48
CA ARG A 109 5.69 7.12 -9.40
C ARG A 109 6.52 8.04 -8.51
N LYS A 110 7.83 8.02 -8.70
CA LYS A 110 8.79 8.90 -7.99
C LYS A 110 8.45 10.39 -8.12
N ASP A 111 7.82 10.75 -9.23
CA ASP A 111 7.31 12.09 -9.55
C ASP A 111 6.05 12.50 -8.76
N GLY A 112 5.47 11.57 -8.01
CA GLY A 112 4.22 11.77 -7.27
C GLY A 112 4.39 12.41 -5.89
N HIS A 113 5.63 12.59 -5.41
CA HIS A 113 5.91 13.09 -4.06
C HIS A 113 5.93 14.62 -3.96
N SER A 114 5.54 15.13 -2.80
CA SER A 114 5.51 16.56 -2.50
C SER A 114 6.89 17.22 -2.50
N SER A 115 7.95 16.47 -2.18
CA SER A 115 9.33 16.95 -2.22
C SER A 115 9.50 18.22 -1.38
N LEU A 116 9.84 19.36 -1.99
CA LEU A 116 10.01 20.66 -1.33
C LEU A 116 8.68 21.36 -1.05
N TYR A 117 7.60 20.95 -1.71
CA TYR A 117 6.31 21.64 -1.70
C TYR A 117 5.33 21.07 -0.67
N TYR A 118 5.81 20.28 0.30
CA TYR A 118 4.95 19.64 1.31
C TYR A 118 4.33 20.65 2.28
N LEU A 119 4.87 21.86 2.37
CA LEU A 119 4.32 22.96 3.19
C LEU A 119 3.11 23.65 2.55
N GLY A 120 2.77 23.30 1.31
CA GLY A 120 1.67 23.89 0.58
C GLY A 120 2.04 25.20 -0.14
N PRO A 121 1.06 25.87 -0.77
CA PRO A 121 1.31 27.00 -1.66
C PRO A 121 1.52 28.34 -0.95
N ILE A 122 1.10 28.45 0.31
CA ILE A 122 1.22 29.69 1.12
C ILE A 122 2.65 29.86 1.62
N GLU A 123 3.28 28.75 1.96
CA GLU A 123 4.64 28.73 2.47
C GLU A 123 5.65 28.68 1.31
N SER A 124 6.82 29.26 1.53
CA SER A 124 7.94 29.06 0.60
C SER A 124 8.32 27.58 0.54
N PRO A 125 8.87 27.09 -0.59
CA PRO A 125 9.37 25.72 -0.67
C PRO A 125 10.32 25.42 0.48
N ALA A 126 10.19 24.24 1.06
CA ALA A 126 11.05 23.81 2.15
C ALA A 126 12.53 23.85 1.73
N PRO A 127 13.47 24.01 2.68
CA PRO A 127 14.88 23.97 2.37
C PRO A 127 15.29 22.69 1.61
N LEU A 128 16.27 22.77 0.72
CA LEU A 128 16.70 21.63 -0.11
C LEU A 128 17.08 20.38 0.69
N HIS A 129 17.53 20.54 1.93
CA HIS A 129 17.89 19.44 2.83
C HIS A 129 16.68 18.85 3.59
N ARG A 130 15.47 19.41 3.45
CA ARG A 130 14.21 18.95 4.05
C ARG A 130 13.17 18.70 2.98
N GLN A 131 13.16 17.49 2.44
CA GLN A 131 12.22 17.08 1.40
C GLN A 131 11.37 15.90 1.85
N ASP A 132 10.09 15.93 1.49
CA ASP A 132 9.16 14.83 1.73
C ASP A 132 9.10 13.88 0.53
N CYS A 133 9.64 12.67 0.68
CA CYS A 133 9.49 11.57 -0.30
C CYS A 133 8.72 10.38 0.27
N SER A 134 7.90 10.64 1.29
CA SER A 134 6.99 9.65 1.88
C SER A 134 5.53 9.94 1.55
N HIS A 135 5.16 11.22 1.46
CA HIS A 135 3.83 11.67 1.13
C HIS A 135 3.69 12.03 -0.34
N TRP A 136 2.44 12.04 -0.80
CA TRP A 136 2.07 12.18 -2.20
C TRP A 136 1.36 13.50 -2.43
N CYS A 137 1.65 14.17 -3.54
CA CYS A 137 0.84 15.28 -4.02
C CYS A 137 -0.59 14.80 -4.33
N LEU A 138 -1.54 15.72 -4.19
CA LEU A 138 -2.90 15.58 -4.70
C LEU A 138 -3.19 16.70 -5.72
N PRO A 139 -3.87 16.39 -6.85
CA PRO A 139 -4.24 15.05 -7.33
C PRO A 139 -3.02 14.29 -7.87
N ARG A 140 -2.96 12.95 -7.74
CA ARG A 140 -1.94 12.04 -8.34
C ARG A 140 -2.11 10.56 -7.94
N VAL A 141 -1.17 10.03 -7.16
CA VAL A 141 -0.98 8.60 -6.91
C VAL A 141 -2.08 8.01 -6.03
N PRO A 142 -2.50 8.70 -4.94
CA PRO A 142 -3.63 8.25 -4.14
C PRO A 142 -4.94 8.15 -4.94
N ASP A 143 -5.14 8.99 -5.96
CA ASP A 143 -6.34 8.93 -6.80
C ASP A 143 -6.40 7.64 -7.61
N SER A 144 -5.26 7.15 -8.10
CA SER A 144 -5.19 5.84 -8.76
C SER A 144 -5.49 4.70 -7.79
N TRP A 145 -5.05 4.79 -6.52
CA TRP A 145 -5.42 3.80 -5.50
C TRP A 145 -6.92 3.80 -5.24
N ASN A 146 -7.53 4.98 -5.18
CA ASN A 146 -8.97 5.12 -4.98
C ASN A 146 -9.78 4.57 -6.17
N LYS A 147 -9.31 4.76 -7.40
CA LYS A 147 -9.91 4.15 -8.60
C LYS A 147 -9.86 2.62 -8.55
N LEU A 148 -8.74 2.05 -8.13
CA LEU A 148 -8.61 0.60 -7.95
C LEU A 148 -9.50 0.06 -6.82
N LEU A 149 -9.54 0.77 -5.69
CA LEU A 149 -10.45 0.45 -4.58
C LEU A 149 -11.90 0.44 -5.04
N TYR A 150 -12.31 1.48 -5.79
CA TYR A 150 -13.66 1.60 -6.35
C TYR A 150 -13.98 0.43 -7.29
N ALA A 151 -13.05 0.06 -8.18
CA ALA A 151 -13.23 -1.09 -9.07
C ALA A 151 -13.40 -2.41 -8.30
N LEU A 152 -12.58 -2.64 -7.26
CA LEU A 152 -12.70 -3.83 -6.41
C LEU A 152 -14.04 -3.86 -5.64
N PHE A 153 -14.46 -2.71 -5.12
CA PHE A 153 -15.74 -2.56 -4.42
C PHE A 153 -16.93 -2.88 -5.33
N LEU A 154 -16.92 -2.40 -6.57
CA LEU A 154 -17.95 -2.72 -7.56
C LEU A 154 -17.92 -4.19 -7.98
N LYS A 155 -16.73 -4.78 -8.18
CA LYS A 155 -16.58 -6.20 -8.56
C LYS A 155 -17.31 -7.13 -7.60
N ARG A 156 -17.21 -6.89 -6.28
CA ARG A 156 -17.91 -7.70 -5.28
C ARG A 156 -19.43 -7.55 -5.36
N LYS A 157 -19.95 -6.33 -5.60
CA LYS A 157 -21.40 -6.14 -5.83
C LYS A 157 -21.87 -7.00 -6.99
N THR A 158 -21.17 -6.96 -8.13
CA THR A 158 -21.54 -7.75 -9.31
C THR A 158 -21.50 -9.26 -9.03
N THR A 159 -20.52 -9.76 -8.27
CA THR A 159 -20.51 -11.18 -7.87
C THR A 159 -21.69 -11.55 -6.96
N THR A 160 -22.09 -10.67 -6.03
CA THR A 160 -23.27 -10.90 -5.18
C THR A 160 -24.57 -10.87 -5.99
N TYR A 161 -24.72 -9.94 -6.96
CA TYR A 161 -25.90 -9.89 -7.83
C TYR A 161 -25.91 -11.02 -8.89
N GLY A 162 -24.75 -11.44 -9.38
CA GLY A 162 -24.59 -12.56 -10.32
C GLY A 162 -24.93 -13.92 -9.70
N LEU A 163 -24.62 -14.11 -8.41
CA LEU A 163 -25.02 -15.29 -7.64
C LEU A 163 -26.52 -15.29 -7.26
N ASN A 164 -27.14 -14.10 -7.19
CA ASN A 164 -28.57 -13.96 -6.92
C ASN A 164 -29.44 -13.97 -8.20
N SER A 165 -28.84 -13.89 -9.39
CA SER A 165 -29.55 -13.84 -10.68
C SER A 165 -29.58 -15.19 -11.42
N SER A 166 -28.95 -16.24 -10.89
CA SER A 166 -29.10 -17.61 -11.38
C SER A 166 -30.49 -18.22 -11.15
N THR A 167 -31.43 -17.47 -10.57
CA THR A 167 -32.86 -17.79 -10.48
C THR A 167 -33.77 -16.97 -11.40
N GLN A 168 -33.26 -16.09 -12.26
CA GLN A 168 -34.08 -15.49 -13.31
C GLN A 168 -33.97 -16.31 -14.59
N ARG A 169 -34.97 -17.19 -14.76
CA ARG A 169 -35.30 -17.83 -16.04
C ARG A 169 -35.24 -16.79 -17.16
N ALA A 170 -34.59 -17.17 -18.25
CA ALA A 170 -34.76 -16.54 -19.54
C ALA A 170 -36.26 -16.43 -19.86
N GLN A 171 -36.72 -15.21 -20.08
CA GLN A 171 -37.89 -14.91 -20.89
C GLN A 171 -37.50 -13.77 -21.83
N ILE A 172 -36.95 -14.16 -22.98
CA ILE A 172 -37.31 -13.63 -24.29
C ILE A 172 -37.50 -14.85 -25.18
#